data_AF-A0A0F9BE20-F1
#
_entry.id   AF-A0A0F9BE20-F1
#
_cell.length_a   1.000
_cell.length_b   1.000
_cell.length_c   1.000
_cell.angle_alpha   90.00
_cell.angle_beta   90.00
_cell.angle_gamma   90.00
#
_symmetry.space_group_name_H-M   'P 1'
#
loop_
_entity.id
_entity.type
_entity.pdbx_description
1 polymer ?
#
loop_
_entity_poly.entity_id
_entity_poly.type
_entity_poly.pdbx_seq_one_letter_code
_entity_poly.pdbx_strand_id
1 'polypeptide(L)'
;DGTRTRVPSFIDWSIDVQFRQDFIAPATNAVDSTLFPLVGAAAFAIILRPDAGAKSATNPEFTGNALLTTYTPLTGSVGDVAVAPATFMGDGALARGV
;
A
#
# COMPACT_ATOMS: atom_id res chain seq x y z
N ASP A 1 31.46 29.14 -9.80
CA ASP A 1 30.26 28.97 -8.95
C ASP A 1 29.92 27.48 -8.91
N GLY A 2 30.40 26.78 -7.88
CA GLY A 2 30.27 25.32 -7.70
C GLY A 2 29.33 24.98 -6.54
N THR A 3 28.41 25.88 -6.20
CA THR A 3 27.66 25.86 -4.93
C THR A 3 26.38 25.03 -4.97
N ARG A 4 26.08 24.35 -6.07
CA ARG A 4 24.80 23.66 -6.26
C ARG A 4 25.01 22.23 -6.76
N THR A 5 24.86 21.30 -5.82
CA THR A 5 24.69 19.87 -6.12
C THR A 5 23.21 19.54 -6.07
N ARG A 6 22.64 19.11 -7.20
CA ARG A 6 21.29 18.53 -7.21
C ARG A 6 21.39 17.12 -6.63
N VAL A 7 20.60 16.81 -5.61
CA VAL A 7 20.49 15.45 -5.06
C VAL A 7 19.62 14.64 -6.02
N PRO A 8 20.15 13.67 -6.79
CA PRO A 8 19.40 13.02 -7.85
C PRO A 8 18.51 11.87 -7.34
N SER A 9 18.14 11.85 -6.06
CA SER A 9 17.67 10.63 -5.40
C SER A 9 16.62 10.86 -4.32
N PHE A 10 15.63 11.71 -4.59
CA PHE A 10 14.36 11.56 -3.89
C PHE A 10 13.50 10.60 -4.73
N ILE A 11 13.67 9.31 -4.48
CA ILE A 11 12.83 8.28 -5.11
C ILE A 11 11.60 8.15 -4.23
N ASP A 12 10.53 8.77 -4.69
CA ASP A 12 9.19 8.62 -4.11
C ASP A 12 8.43 7.53 -4.85
N TRP A 13 7.58 6.81 -4.12
CA TRP A 13 6.67 5.84 -4.72
C TRP A 13 5.32 5.89 -4.00
N SER A 14 4.26 5.70 -4.76
CA SER A 14 2.89 5.65 -4.27
C SER A 14 2.24 4.36 -4.76
N ILE A 15 1.35 3.81 -3.94
CA ILE A 15 0.53 2.66 -4.28
C ILE A 15 -0.93 3.03 -4.03
N ASP A 16 -1.70 3.02 -5.10
CA ASP A 16 -3.15 3.20 -5.05
C ASP A 16 -3.82 1.84 -5.23
N VAL A 17 -4.52 1.38 -4.19
CA VAL A 17 -5.23 0.09 -4.19
C VAL A 17 -6.70 0.31 -3.90
N GLN A 18 -7.55 -0.34 -4.68
CA GLN A 18 -8.98 -0.41 -4.40
C GLN A 18 -9.33 -1.79 -3.88
N PHE A 19 -9.71 -1.86 -2.61
CA PHE A 19 -10.15 -3.10 -1.99
C PHE A 19 -11.67 -3.24 -2.10
N ARG A 20 -12.14 -4.48 -2.30
CA ARG A 20 -13.55 -4.80 -2.03
C ARG A 20 -13.74 -4.77 -0.51
N GLN A 21 -14.75 -4.03 -0.05
CA GLN A 21 -14.99 -3.94 1.39
C GLN A 21 -15.54 -5.23 1.94
N ASP A 22 -14.91 -5.64 3.04
CA ASP A 22 -15.30 -6.78 3.84
C ASP A 22 -15.16 -6.40 5.32
N PHE A 23 -16.25 -6.58 6.05
CA PHE A 23 -16.39 -6.36 7.50
C PHE A 23 -16.65 -7.68 8.26
N ILE A 24 -16.82 -8.81 7.54
CA ILE A 24 -17.37 -10.07 8.08
C ILE A 24 -16.32 -11.17 8.27
N ALA A 25 -15.14 -11.08 7.64
CA ALA A 25 -14.04 -12.01 7.91
C ALA A 25 -13.71 -12.07 9.43
N PRO A 26 -13.26 -13.23 9.98
CA PRO A 26 -12.83 -13.30 11.38
C PRO A 26 -11.87 -12.14 11.63
N ALA A 27 -12.14 -11.37 12.69
CA ALA A 27 -11.77 -9.95 12.86
C ALA A 27 -10.28 -9.57 12.62
N THR A 28 -9.40 -10.51 12.33
CA THR A 28 -7.99 -10.31 11.97
C THR A 28 -7.71 -10.16 10.48
N ASN A 29 -8.66 -10.47 9.58
CA ASN A 29 -8.42 -10.51 8.13
C ASN A 29 -9.41 -9.68 7.30
N ALA A 30 -10.33 -8.98 7.96
CA ALA A 30 -11.19 -8.00 7.30
C ALA A 30 -10.35 -6.80 6.84
N VAL A 31 -10.68 -6.27 5.65
CA VAL A 31 -9.98 -5.09 5.09
C VAL A 31 -10.10 -3.89 6.04
N ASP A 32 -11.28 -3.69 6.61
CA ASP A 32 -11.53 -2.63 7.59
C ASP A 32 -10.69 -2.82 8.86
N SER A 33 -10.77 -3.99 9.49
CA SER A 33 -10.04 -4.25 10.74
C SER A 33 -8.51 -4.13 10.59
N THR A 34 -7.97 -4.40 9.41
CA THR A 34 -6.53 -4.31 9.13
C THR A 34 -6.08 -2.90 8.77
N LEU A 35 -6.84 -2.16 7.96
CA LEU A 35 -6.45 -0.83 7.47
C LEU A 35 -6.85 0.31 8.42
N PHE A 36 -7.99 0.19 9.10
CA PHE A 36 -8.49 1.22 10.01
C PHE A 36 -7.48 1.62 11.12
N PRO A 37 -6.78 0.70 11.81
CA PRO A 37 -5.78 1.09 12.82
C PRO A 37 -4.49 1.66 12.22
N LEU A 38 -4.24 1.46 10.92
CA LEU A 38 -3.03 1.95 10.25
C LEU A 38 -3.18 3.40 9.75
N VAL A 39 -4.40 3.96 9.78
CA VAL A 39 -4.65 5.35 9.39
C VAL A 39 -3.95 6.28 10.37
N GLY A 40 -2.97 7.05 9.88
CA GLY A 40 -2.19 7.96 10.73
C GLY A 40 -1.16 7.27 11.64
N ALA A 41 -0.93 5.97 11.45
CA ALA A 41 0.14 5.24 12.15
C ALA A 41 1.52 5.53 11.53
N ALA A 42 2.59 5.08 12.22
CA ALA A 42 3.95 5.14 11.70
C ALA A 42 4.12 4.24 10.45
N ALA A 43 5.17 4.50 9.67
CA ALA A 43 5.46 3.73 8.46
C ALA A 43 5.60 2.23 8.77
N PHE A 44 4.87 1.39 8.04
CA PHE A 44 4.86 -0.05 8.20
C PHE A 44 5.39 -0.75 6.95
N ALA A 45 5.87 -1.98 7.11
CA ALA A 45 6.40 -2.76 6.00
C ALA A 45 5.27 -3.24 5.08
N ILE A 46 5.39 -2.97 3.78
CA ILE A 46 4.50 -3.48 2.74
C ILE A 46 5.29 -4.45 1.86
N ILE A 47 4.65 -5.58 1.55
CA ILE A 47 5.15 -6.60 0.64
C ILE A 47 4.11 -6.76 -0.48
N LEU A 48 4.50 -6.45 -1.71
CA LEU A 48 3.65 -6.63 -2.89
C LEU A 48 4.21 -7.74 -3.76
N ARG A 49 3.31 -8.63 -4.17
CA ARG A 49 3.59 -9.70 -5.12
C ARG A 49 2.44 -9.78 -6.12
N PRO A 50 2.72 -9.96 -7.43
CA PRO A 50 1.69 -10.19 -8.44
C PRO A 50 0.79 -11.38 -8.15
N ASP A 51 1.36 -12.45 -7.59
CA ASP A 51 0.64 -13.66 -7.20
C ASP A 51 1.09 -14.16 -5.81
N ALA A 52 0.24 -14.95 -5.16
CA ALA A 52 0.53 -15.54 -3.84
C ALA A 52 1.68 -16.56 -3.85
N GLY A 53 2.13 -17.01 -5.03
CA GLY A 53 3.22 -17.94 -5.23
C GLY A 53 4.59 -17.47 -4.71
N ALA A 54 5.58 -18.34 -4.87
CA ALA A 54 6.95 -18.05 -4.50
C ALA A 54 7.54 -16.91 -5.34
N LYS A 55 8.49 -16.21 -4.74
CA LYS A 55 9.27 -15.17 -5.41
C LYS A 55 10.07 -15.77 -6.57
N SER A 56 9.93 -15.17 -7.74
CA SER A 56 10.64 -15.60 -8.95
C SER A 56 10.79 -14.44 -9.94
N ALA A 57 11.55 -14.66 -11.01
CA ALA A 57 11.63 -13.71 -12.13
C ALA A 57 10.26 -13.39 -12.77
N THR A 58 9.28 -14.30 -12.67
CA THR A 58 7.90 -14.10 -13.16
C THR A 58 6.94 -13.61 -12.08
N ASN A 59 7.35 -13.63 -10.80
CA ASN A 59 6.60 -13.13 -9.65
C ASN A 59 7.53 -12.29 -8.75
N PRO A 60 7.92 -11.08 -9.19
CA PRO A 60 8.78 -10.21 -8.41
C PRO A 60 8.11 -9.78 -7.11
N GLU A 61 8.90 -9.68 -6.06
CA GLU A 61 8.48 -9.18 -4.75
C GLU A 61 8.99 -7.75 -4.57
N PHE A 62 8.07 -6.82 -4.33
CA PHE A 62 8.39 -5.44 -3.99
C PHE A 62 8.23 -5.24 -2.49
N THR A 63 9.28 -4.81 -1.81
CA THR A 63 9.29 -4.56 -0.37
C THR A 63 9.72 -3.13 -0.06
N GLY A 64 9.05 -2.51 0.91
CA GLY A 64 9.36 -1.16 1.36
C GLY A 64 8.51 -0.75 2.56
N ASN A 65 8.85 0.36 3.19
CA ASN A 65 8.03 0.96 4.25
C ASN A 65 7.10 2.00 3.62
N ALA A 66 5.85 2.08 4.09
CA ALA A 66 4.91 3.09 3.65
C ALA A 66 3.94 3.52 4.74
N LEU A 67 3.38 4.72 4.56
CA LEU A 67 2.33 5.28 5.38
C LEU A 67 1.00 5.22 4.62
N LEU A 68 -0.08 4.90 5.33
CA LEU A 68 -1.43 4.98 4.80
C LEU A 68 -1.90 6.45 4.84
N THR A 69 -1.94 7.11 3.69
CA THR A 69 -2.25 8.55 3.59
C THR A 69 -3.74 8.81 3.51
N THR A 70 -4.47 7.95 2.80
CA THR A 70 -5.93 8.04 2.68
C THR A 70 -6.56 6.66 2.75
N TYR A 71 -7.67 6.56 3.46
CA TYR A 71 -8.50 5.37 3.55
C TYR A 71 -9.96 5.78 3.67
N THR A 72 -10.77 5.39 2.69
CA THR A 72 -12.22 5.67 2.70
C THR A 72 -12.98 4.35 2.83
N PRO A 73 -13.43 3.96 4.05
CA PRO A 73 -13.94 2.63 4.34
C PRO A 73 -15.26 2.28 3.65
N LEU A 74 -16.03 3.26 3.19
CA LEU A 74 -17.27 3.01 2.47
C LEU A 74 -17.42 3.95 1.29
N THR A 75 -17.32 3.40 0.09
CA THR A 75 -17.75 4.06 -1.15
C THR A 75 -18.63 3.12 -1.97
N GLY A 76 -19.75 3.64 -2.49
CA GLY A 76 -20.72 2.88 -3.28
C GLY A 76 -22.12 3.49 -3.25
N SER A 77 -22.91 3.27 -4.31
CA SER A 77 -24.34 3.59 -4.37
C SER A 77 -25.18 2.38 -3.94
N VAL A 78 -26.48 2.59 -3.74
CA VAL A 78 -27.42 1.49 -3.47
C VAL A 78 -27.38 0.49 -4.63
N GLY A 79 -26.96 -0.75 -4.35
CA GLY A 79 -26.84 -1.82 -5.34
C GLY A 79 -25.41 -2.15 -5.78
N ASP A 80 -24.41 -1.34 -5.41
CA ASP A 80 -23.01 -1.60 -5.74
C ASP A 80 -22.29 -2.42 -4.67
N VAL A 81 -21.28 -3.17 -5.11
CA VAL A 81 -20.32 -3.78 -4.19
C VAL A 81 -19.49 -2.67 -3.57
N ALA A 82 -19.53 -2.56 -2.24
CA ALA A 82 -18.74 -1.58 -1.51
C ALA A 82 -17.24 -1.74 -1.79
N VAL A 83 -16.57 -0.62 -2.06
CA VAL A 83 -15.12 -0.55 -2.26
C VAL A 83 -14.51 0.44 -1.27
N ALA A 84 -13.25 0.19 -0.86
CA ALA A 84 -12.44 1.22 -0.20
C ALA A 84 -11.19 1.49 -1.02
N PRO A 85 -11.05 2.72 -1.54
CA PRO A 85 -9.75 3.20 -1.98
C PRO A 85 -8.84 3.40 -0.76
N ALA A 86 -7.59 2.95 -0.91
CA ALA A 86 -6.50 3.19 0.01
C ALA A 86 -5.25 3.62 -0.76
N THR A 87 -4.62 4.69 -0.31
CA THR A 87 -3.36 5.18 -0.89
C THR A 87 -2.24 5.04 0.13
N PHE A 88 -1.15 4.41 -0.29
CA PHE A 88 0.06 4.20 0.50
C PHE A 88 1.20 5.00 -0.12
N MET A 89 1.86 5.84 0.68
CA MET A 89 3.03 6.60 0.25
C MET A 89 4.28 5.99 0.85
N GLY A 90 5.28 5.74 0.00
CA GLY A 90 6.55 5.16 0.37
C GLY A 90 7.37 6.05 1.28
N ASP A 91 7.86 5.47 2.38
CA ASP A 91 8.88 6.05 3.24
C ASP A 91 10.21 5.33 3.00
N GLY A 92 10.98 5.85 2.04
CA GLY A 92 12.27 5.28 1.65
C GLY A 92 12.24 4.43 0.39
N ALA A 93 13.28 3.62 0.20
CA ALA A 93 13.52 2.90 -1.05
C ALA A 93 12.59 1.68 -1.22
N LEU A 94 12.00 1.54 -2.41
CA LEU A 94 11.31 0.32 -2.82
C LEU A 94 12.33 -0.69 -3.36
N ALA A 95 12.52 -1.80 -2.66
CA ALA A 95 13.38 -2.90 -3.10
C ALA A 95 12.58 -3.87 -3.97
N ARG A 96 13.12 -4.22 -5.14
CA ARG A 96 12.59 -5.31 -5.98
C ARG A 96 13.48 -6.52 -5.83
N GLY A 97 12.93 -7.63 -5.37
CA GLY A 97 13.58 -8.93 -5.41
C GLY A 97 12.93 -9.86 -6.43
N VAL A 98 13.75 -10.74 -7.01
CA VAL A 98 13.34 -11.82 -7.92
C VAL A 98 13.63 -13.18 -7.32
#